data_AF-A0A674EMW6-F1
#
_entry.id   AF-A0A674EMW6-F1
#
_cell.length_a   1.000
_cell.length_b   1.000
_cell.length_c   1.000
_cell.angle_alpha   90.00
_cell.angle_beta   90.00
_cell.angle_gamma   90.00
#
_symmetry.space_group_name_H-M   'P 1'
#
loop_
_entity.id
_entity.type
_entity.pdbx_description
1 polymer ?
#
loop_
_entity_poly.entity_id
_entity_poly.type
_entity_poly.pdbx_seq_one_letter_code
_entity_poly.pdbx_strand_id
1 'polypeptide(L)'
;MGLMSEDMNCCVCFQPYSRRENIPRVLHCEHTFCGPCLETISRLQSGLLTVCCPLCRWITCSLASLPIAGSLFVNTEIWDQIAGRQQEEEEKEAWIGDNRQTQTSTHSSLDHSGVRIKLQSFWRRMRHNGQRRLKEGKKLRSWLCFDR
;
A
#
# COMPACT_ATOMS: atom_id res chain seq x y z
N MET A 1 -17.02 -4.54 18.28
CA MET A 1 -17.00 -3.11 17.96
C MET A 1 -16.42 -2.99 16.56
N GLY A 2 -17.10 -2.32 15.62
CA GLY A 2 -16.60 -2.23 14.24
C GLY A 2 -15.32 -1.40 14.19
N LEU A 3 -14.29 -1.92 13.55
CA LEU A 3 -13.05 -1.18 13.25
C LEU A 3 -13.40 0.00 12.34
N MET A 4 -12.95 1.19 12.73
CA MET A 4 -13.21 2.42 11.99
C MET A 4 -12.39 2.41 10.70
N SER A 5 -12.79 3.21 9.69
CA SER A 5 -12.09 3.25 8.39
C SER A 5 -10.60 3.62 8.50
N GLU A 6 -10.18 4.25 9.60
CA GLU A 6 -8.79 4.57 9.89
C GLU A 6 -7.95 3.31 10.23
N ASP A 7 -8.58 2.25 10.72
CA ASP A 7 -7.93 0.98 11.05
C ASP A 7 -7.60 0.15 9.80
N MET A 8 -8.18 0.49 8.65
CA MET A 8 -7.95 -0.16 7.36
C MET A 8 -6.80 0.45 6.55
N ASN A 9 -6.12 1.46 7.10
CA ASN A 9 -5.04 2.14 6.44
C ASN A 9 -3.72 1.93 7.20
N CYS A 10 -2.61 1.87 6.47
CA CYS A 10 -1.31 1.84 7.11
C CYS A 10 -0.93 3.23 7.63
N CYS A 11 -0.57 3.35 8.91
CA CYS A 11 -0.20 4.65 9.51
C CYS A 11 1.14 5.23 9.02
N VAL A 12 1.92 4.49 8.23
CA VAL A 12 3.19 4.94 7.65
C VAL A 12 2.99 5.59 6.29
N CYS A 13 2.28 4.92 5.38
CA CYS A 13 2.06 5.41 4.02
C CYS A 13 0.66 5.99 3.78
N PHE A 14 -0.24 5.87 4.76
CA PHE A 14 -1.64 6.29 4.71
C PHE A 14 -2.44 5.68 3.55
N GLN A 15 -1.97 4.55 3.01
CA GLN A 15 -2.67 3.81 1.96
C GLN A 15 -3.55 2.71 2.57
N PRO A 16 -4.68 2.37 1.93
CA PRO A 16 -5.52 1.26 2.37
C PRO A 16 -4.78 -0.07 2.20
N TYR A 17 -5.05 -0.99 3.13
CA TYR A 17 -4.56 -2.35 3.03
C TYR A 17 -5.19 -3.08 1.84
N SER A 18 -4.41 -4.00 1.25
CA SER A 18 -4.80 -4.77 0.07
C SER A 18 -4.20 -6.16 0.12
N ARG A 19 -4.89 -7.15 -0.47
CA ARG A 19 -4.40 -8.53 -0.56
C ARG A 19 -3.24 -8.71 -1.55
N ARG A 20 -2.93 -7.69 -2.36
CA ARG A 20 -1.89 -7.76 -3.40
C ARG A 20 -0.64 -6.95 -3.05
N GLU A 21 -0.80 -5.64 -2.90
CA GLU A 21 0.34 -4.72 -2.78
C GLU A 21 0.58 -4.27 -1.33
N ASN A 22 -0.48 -3.88 -0.63
CA ASN A 22 -0.41 -3.38 0.75
C ASN A 22 -0.86 -4.45 1.75
N ILE A 23 -0.19 -5.60 1.74
CA ILE A 23 -0.55 -6.73 2.63
C ILE A 23 -0.34 -6.30 4.10
N PRO A 24 -1.37 -6.38 4.96
CA PRO A 24 -1.26 -6.01 6.38
C PRO A 24 -0.46 -7.08 7.14
N ARG A 25 0.75 -6.73 7.59
CA ARG A 25 1.66 -7.62 8.33
C ARG A 25 1.76 -7.19 9.80
N VAL A 26 1.76 -8.16 10.71
CA VAL A 26 1.79 -7.96 12.17
C VAL A 26 3.22 -8.13 12.68
N LEU A 27 3.72 -7.11 13.39
CA LEU A 27 5.00 -7.20 14.12
C LEU A 27 4.82 -8.01 15.42
N HIS A 28 5.93 -8.39 16.08
CA HIS A 28 5.86 -9.13 17.36
C HIS A 28 5.20 -8.36 18.51
N CYS A 29 5.00 -7.05 18.35
CA CYS A 29 4.30 -6.18 19.29
C CYS A 29 2.82 -5.95 18.92
N GLU A 30 2.26 -6.80 18.05
CA GLU A 30 0.85 -6.81 17.62
C GLU A 30 0.40 -5.61 16.76
N HIS A 31 1.27 -4.62 16.54
CA HIS A 31 1.00 -3.53 15.60
C HIS A 31 1.12 -3.99 14.13
N THR A 32 0.23 -3.47 13.29
CA THR A 32 0.11 -3.85 11.89
C THR A 32 0.59 -2.75 10.94
N PHE A 33 1.32 -3.12 9.89
CA PHE A 33 1.82 -2.22 8.85
C PHE A 33 1.80 -2.88 7.47
N CYS A 34 1.90 -2.08 6.41
CA CYS A 34 1.94 -2.60 5.05
C CYS A 34 3.29 -3.30 4.76
N GLY A 35 3.28 -4.40 4.02
CA GLY A 35 4.51 -5.12 3.61
C GLY A 35 5.60 -4.20 3.02
N PRO A 36 5.29 -3.35 2.01
CA PRO A 36 6.27 -2.40 1.45
C PRO A 36 6.83 -1.41 2.48
N CYS A 37 6.01 -1.00 3.44
CA CYS A 37 6.39 -0.09 4.52
C CYS A 37 7.43 -0.77 5.42
N LEU A 38 7.17 -2.03 5.79
CA LEU A 38 8.07 -2.83 6.62
C LEU A 38 9.41 -3.10 5.94
N GLU A 39 9.40 -3.40 4.64
CA GLU A 39 10.62 -3.54 3.86
C GLU A 39 11.44 -2.24 3.86
N THR A 40 10.78 -1.10 3.65
CA THR A 40 11.42 0.22 3.61
C THR A 40 12.09 0.60 4.94
N ILE A 41 11.46 0.28 6.08
CA ILE A 41 11.99 0.64 7.41
C ILE A 41 12.92 -0.43 8.00
N SER A 42 13.03 -1.59 7.33
CA SER A 42 13.90 -2.68 7.80
C SER A 42 15.38 -2.34 7.65
N ARG A 43 16.19 -2.89 8.56
CA ARG A 43 17.63 -2.73 8.58
C ARG A 43 18.30 -4.09 8.66
N LEU A 44 19.28 -4.30 7.79
CA LEU A 44 20.12 -5.50 7.84
C LEU A 44 21.23 -5.30 8.88
N GLN A 45 21.26 -6.17 9.89
CA GLN A 45 22.28 -6.18 10.93
C GLN A 45 22.70 -7.63 11.21
N SER A 46 23.99 -7.94 11.04
CA SER A 46 24.56 -9.27 11.35
C SER A 46 23.79 -10.47 10.76
N GLY A 47 23.28 -10.34 9.52
CA GLY A 47 22.51 -11.40 8.86
C GLY A 47 21.03 -11.49 9.26
N LEU A 48 20.54 -10.56 10.08
CA LEU A 48 19.14 -10.42 10.47
C LEU A 48 18.55 -9.15 9.88
N LEU A 49 17.31 -9.22 9.43
CA LEU A 49 16.49 -8.06 9.15
C LEU A 49 15.81 -7.63 10.45
N THR A 50 15.90 -6.34 10.76
CA THR A 50 15.36 -5.75 11.99
C THR A 50 14.42 -4.62 11.63
N VAL A 51 13.28 -4.54 12.32
CA VAL A 51 12.32 -3.44 12.23
C VAL A 51 12.02 -2.93 13.62
N CYS A 52 12.15 -1.62 13.82
CA CYS A 52 11.69 -0.95 15.03
C CYS A 52 10.27 -0.44 14.78
N CYS A 53 9.32 -0.83 15.63
CA CYS A 53 7.92 -0.43 15.48
C CYS A 53 7.77 1.11 15.59
N PRO A 54 7.17 1.79 14.59
CA PRO A 54 6.89 3.22 14.65
C PRO A 54 6.02 3.67 15.84
N LEU A 55 5.20 2.78 16.40
CA LEU A 55 4.23 3.11 17.45
C LEU A 55 4.79 2.88 18.85
N CYS A 56 5.43 1.74 19.09
CA CYS A 56 5.89 1.35 20.44
C CYS A 56 7.41 1.11 20.54
N ARG A 57 8.16 1.30 19.46
CA ARG A 57 9.62 1.10 19.36
C ARG A 57 10.13 -0.32 19.61
N TRP A 58 9.23 -1.30 19.80
CA TRP A 58 9.59 -2.72 19.89
C TRP A 58 10.38 -3.18 18.65
N ILE A 59 11.40 -4.01 18.85
CA ILE A 59 12.24 -4.53 17.76
C ILE A 59 11.76 -5.92 17.36
N THR A 60 11.45 -6.07 16.08
CA THR A 60 11.15 -7.35 15.44
C THR A 60 12.32 -7.75 14.56
N CYS A 61 12.81 -8.99 14.74
CA CYS A 61 13.96 -9.54 14.02
C CYS A 61 13.52 -10.75 13.20
N SER A 62 14.07 -10.90 11.99
CA SER A 62 13.92 -12.09 11.17
C SER A 62 15.20 -12.43 10.42
N LEU A 63 15.28 -13.65 9.88
CA LEU A 63 16.42 -14.09 9.08
C LEU A 63 16.46 -13.34 7.75
N ALA A 64 17.64 -12.86 7.34
CA ALA A 64 17.81 -12.19 6.04
C ALA A 64 17.69 -13.12 4.83
N SER A 65 17.44 -14.42 5.03
CA SER A 65 17.14 -15.38 3.96
C SER A 65 15.76 -15.15 3.33
N LEU A 66 14.88 -14.41 4.02
CA LEU A 66 13.54 -14.06 3.56
C LEU A 66 13.34 -12.54 3.64
N PRO A 67 12.49 -11.94 2.80
CA PRO A 67 12.03 -10.58 3.01
C PRO A 67 11.38 -10.46 4.39
N ILE A 68 11.61 -9.34 5.09
CA ILE A 68 11.04 -9.10 6.43
C ILE A 68 9.52 -9.27 6.42
N ALA A 69 8.84 -8.73 5.41
CA ALA A 69 7.40 -8.88 5.28
C ALA A 69 7.02 -10.35 5.13
N GLY A 70 7.75 -11.14 4.33
CA GLY A 70 7.51 -12.57 4.13
C GLY A 70 7.60 -13.40 5.41
N SER A 71 8.41 -12.98 6.38
CA SER A 71 8.55 -13.66 7.68
C SER A 71 7.48 -13.31 8.72
N LEU A 72 6.66 -12.30 8.47
CA LEU A 72 5.67 -11.80 9.43
C LEU A 72 4.27 -12.28 9.11
N PHE A 73 3.48 -12.52 10.16
CA PHE A 73 2.09 -12.94 10.02
C PHE A 73 1.25 -11.86 9.34
N VAL A 74 0.25 -12.28 8.58
CA VAL A 74 -0.76 -11.39 8.02
C VAL A 74 -1.83 -11.15 9.09
N ASN A 75 -2.29 -9.90 9.23
CA ASN A 75 -3.42 -9.59 10.10
C ASN A 75 -4.71 -10.14 9.45
N THR A 76 -5.23 -11.24 9.99
CA THR A 76 -6.39 -11.94 9.42
C THR A 76 -7.68 -11.13 9.54
N GLU A 77 -7.85 -10.37 10.62
CA GLU A 77 -9.04 -9.54 10.83
C GLU A 77 -9.15 -8.43 9.78
N ILE A 78 -8.04 -7.75 9.49
CA ILE A 78 -7.99 -6.78 8.38
C ILE A 78 -8.13 -7.50 7.04
N TRP A 79 -7.47 -8.65 6.87
CA TRP A 79 -7.51 -9.42 5.63
C TRP A 79 -8.94 -9.83 5.23
N ASP A 80 -9.75 -10.23 6.20
CA ASP A 80 -11.15 -10.62 5.99
C ASP A 80 -12.02 -9.40 5.65
N GLN A 81 -11.78 -8.26 6.28
CA GLN A 81 -12.48 -7.01 5.98
C GLN A 81 -12.16 -6.46 4.58
N ILE A 82 -10.94 -6.65 4.08
CA ILE A 82 -10.58 -6.27 2.70
C ILE A 82 -11.47 -7.00 1.68
N ALA A 83 -11.82 -8.27 1.91
CA ALA A 83 -12.71 -9.00 1.00
C ALA A 83 -14.11 -8.38 0.93
N GLY A 84 -14.66 -7.98 2.09
CA GLY A 84 -15.99 -7.35 2.13
C GLY A 84 -16.04 -6.05 1.32
N ARG A 85 -15.00 -5.21 1.40
CA ARG A 85 -14.94 -3.94 0.65
C ARG A 85 -14.80 -4.14 -0.87
N GLN A 86 -13.99 -5.11 -1.31
CA GLN A 86 -13.81 -5.38 -2.73
C GLN A 86 -15.12 -5.82 -3.40
N GLN A 87 -15.93 -6.62 -2.70
CA GLN A 87 -17.22 -7.09 -3.20
C GLN A 87 -18.21 -5.93 -3.40
N GLU A 88 -18.28 -4.99 -2.46
CA GLU A 88 -19.12 -3.79 -2.59
C GLU A 88 -18.67 -2.85 -3.72
N GLU A 89 -17.36 -2.74 -3.97
CA GLU A 89 -16.81 -1.92 -5.05
C GLU A 89 -17.10 -2.56 -6.42
N GLU A 90 -16.91 -3.87 -6.56
CA GLU A 90 -17.21 -4.61 -7.79
C GLU A 90 -18.71 -4.57 -8.14
N GLU A 91 -19.60 -4.71 -7.15
CA GLU A 91 -21.05 -4.57 -7.34
C GLU A 91 -21.46 -3.16 -7.79
N LYS A 92 -20.83 -2.11 -7.24
CA LYS A 92 -21.05 -0.71 -7.66
C LYS A 92 -20.58 -0.47 -9.09
N GLU A 93 -19.39 -0.96 -9.46
CA GLU A 93 -18.86 -0.81 -10.83
C GLU A 93 -19.71 -1.59 -11.85
N ALA A 94 -20.26 -2.75 -11.49
CA ALA A 94 -21.17 -3.51 -12.34
C ALA A 94 -22.48 -2.73 -12.61
N TRP A 95 -23.08 -2.13 -11.58
CA TRP A 95 -24.30 -1.34 -11.73
C TRP A 95 -24.10 -0.07 -12.59
N ILE A 96 -22.92 0.56 -12.51
CA ILE A 96 -22.54 1.70 -13.36
C ILE A 96 -22.38 1.26 -14.83
N GLY A 97 -21.89 0.04 -15.06
CA GLY A 97 -21.72 -0.55 -16.40
C GLY A 97 -23.04 -0.72 -17.17
N ASP A 98 -24.11 -1.14 -16.48
CA ASP A 98 -25.42 -1.39 -17.08
C ASP A 98 -26.15 -0.09 -17.48
N ASN A 99 -25.99 1.00 -16.71
CA ASN A 99 -26.68 2.26 -16.98
C ASN A 99 -26.11 3.05 -18.18
N ARG A 100 -24.99 2.61 -18.75
CA ARG A 100 -24.34 3.28 -19.89
C ARG A 100 -24.85 2.78 -21.26
N GLN A 101 -25.71 1.76 -21.30
CA GLN A 101 -26.31 1.22 -22.54
C GLN A 101 -27.65 1.85 -22.96
N THR A 102 -28.29 2.72 -22.17
CA THR A 102 -29.63 3.26 -22.50
C THR A 102 -29.63 4.73 -22.98
N GLN A 103 -28.49 5.33 -23.32
CA GLN A 103 -28.46 6.69 -23.91
C GLN A 103 -27.87 6.75 -25.32
N THR A 104 -28.33 5.92 -26.26
CA THR A 104 -28.11 6.19 -27.70
C THR A 104 -29.18 5.53 -28.58
N SER A 105 -30.31 6.21 -28.79
CA SER A 105 -31.13 6.05 -30.00
C SER A 105 -32.32 7.02 -30.07
N THR A 106 -32.09 8.25 -30.53
CA THR A 106 -32.95 8.86 -31.58
C THR A 106 -32.17 9.96 -32.32
N HIS A 107 -31.90 9.75 -33.61
CA HIS A 107 -31.33 10.70 -34.56
C HIS A 107 -32.52 11.34 -35.33
N SER A 108 -32.67 12.65 -35.38
CA SER A 108 -32.30 13.55 -36.49
C SER A 108 -33.13 14.85 -36.31
N SER A 109 -32.72 16.09 -36.57
CA SER A 109 -31.91 16.64 -37.66
C SER A 109 -31.40 18.06 -37.30
N LEU A 110 -30.45 18.54 -38.12
CA LEU A 110 -30.08 19.94 -38.39
C LEU A 110 -29.08 20.65 -37.44
N ASP A 111 -27.83 20.59 -37.91
CA ASP A 111 -27.02 21.75 -38.34
C ASP A 111 -25.82 22.25 -37.51
N HIS A 112 -24.74 22.42 -38.29
CA HIS A 112 -23.57 23.27 -38.18
C HIS A 112 -22.57 23.22 -36.99
N SER A 113 -21.33 22.86 -37.39
CA SER A 113 -20.06 23.44 -36.95
C SER A 113 -19.43 22.96 -35.65
N GLY A 114 -18.34 22.19 -35.79
CA GLY A 114 -17.15 22.39 -34.95
C GLY A 114 -16.64 21.18 -34.16
N VAL A 115 -15.49 20.67 -34.62
CA VAL A 115 -14.29 20.40 -33.80
C VAL A 115 -14.48 19.47 -32.57
N ARG A 116 -13.96 18.23 -32.64
CA ARG A 116 -12.60 17.85 -32.18
C ARG A 116 -12.48 16.33 -31.97
N ILE A 117 -11.60 15.69 -32.74
CA ILE A 117 -11.04 14.38 -32.44
C ILE A 117 -10.26 14.51 -31.13
N LYS A 118 -10.70 13.87 -30.04
CA LYS A 118 -9.91 13.85 -28.79
C LYS A 118 -9.20 12.51 -28.66
N LEU A 119 -8.01 12.50 -29.26
CA LEU A 119 -6.96 11.50 -29.12
C LEU A 119 -6.60 11.28 -27.64
N GLN A 120 -6.60 10.01 -27.24
CA GLN A 120 -5.64 9.32 -26.37
C GLN A 120 -4.96 10.08 -25.20
N SER A 121 -5.01 9.43 -24.02
CA SER A 121 -4.04 9.42 -22.90
C SER A 121 -4.18 10.48 -21.80
N PHE A 122 -4.42 10.04 -20.55
CA PHE A 122 -3.95 10.77 -19.34
C PHE A 122 -3.28 9.78 -18.35
N TRP A 123 -2.01 9.49 -18.66
CA TRP A 123 -0.87 9.17 -17.75
C TRP A 123 -0.77 7.81 -17.04
N ARG A 124 -0.10 6.88 -17.73
CA ARG A 124 1.05 6.15 -17.15
C ARG A 124 2.03 7.17 -16.58
N ARG A 125 2.23 7.20 -15.26
CA ARG A 125 3.26 8.02 -14.60
C ARG A 125 4.40 7.11 -14.14
N MET A 126 5.34 6.84 -15.04
CA MET A 126 6.68 6.41 -14.63
C MET A 126 7.54 7.64 -14.29
N ARG A 127 8.11 7.59 -13.08
CA ARG A 127 9.52 7.87 -12.72
C ARG A 127 10.14 9.20 -13.17
N HIS A 128 10.49 10.05 -12.19
CA HIS A 128 11.75 10.79 -11.96
C HIS A 128 11.42 11.87 -10.90
N ASN A 129 12.03 11.88 -9.71
CA ASN A 129 13.30 12.55 -9.38
C ASN A 129 13.55 12.29 -7.87
N GLY A 130 14.73 11.99 -7.34
CA GLY A 130 16.06 12.14 -7.88
C GLY A 130 17.11 11.36 -7.08
N GLN A 131 18.20 11.15 -7.81
CA GLN A 131 19.50 10.69 -7.37
C GLN A 131 20.00 11.53 -6.17
N ARG A 132 20.33 10.87 -5.05
CA ARG A 132 21.29 11.42 -4.08
C ARG A 132 22.37 10.37 -3.80
N ARG A 133 23.48 10.61 -4.52
CA ARG A 133 24.88 10.31 -4.22
C ARG A 133 25.15 9.53 -2.93
N LEU A 134 25.88 8.44 -3.12
CA LEU A 134 26.93 7.95 -2.24
C LEU A 134 27.66 9.11 -1.55
N LYS A 135 27.63 9.15 -0.22
CA LYS A 135 28.73 9.66 0.59
C LYS A 135 28.99 8.68 1.72
N GLU A 136 30.15 8.03 1.63
CA GLU A 136 30.85 7.48 2.78
C GLU A 136 31.01 8.58 3.83
N GLY A 137 30.72 8.23 5.08
CA GLY A 137 30.75 9.16 6.21
C GLY A 137 30.59 8.39 7.50
N LYS A 138 31.67 7.71 7.88
CA LYS A 138 31.86 7.02 9.15
C LYS A 138 31.57 7.99 10.30
N LYS A 139 30.66 7.64 11.22
CA LYS A 139 30.90 7.83 12.67
C LYS A 139 29.93 7.00 13.50
N LEU A 140 30.52 6.08 14.27
CA LEU A 140 29.91 5.37 15.38
C LEU A 140 29.05 6.30 16.23
N ARG A 141 27.80 5.90 16.45
CA ARG A 141 27.16 6.06 17.75
C ARG A 141 26.53 4.73 18.12
N SER A 142 27.25 4.06 19.01
CA SER A 142 26.78 2.95 19.83
C SER A 142 25.43 3.31 20.45
N TRP A 143 24.43 2.49 20.17
CA TRP A 143 23.36 2.20 21.10
C TRP A 143 23.25 0.67 21.14
N LEU A 144 24.11 0.09 21.96
CA LEU A 144 23.84 -1.19 22.58
C LEU A 144 22.48 -1.08 23.27
N CYS A 145 21.50 -1.85 22.81
CA CYS A 145 20.39 -2.30 23.64
C CYS A 145 20.14 -3.76 23.30
N PHE A 146 21.10 -4.59 23.71
CA PHE A 146 20.79 -5.86 24.33
C PHE A 146 20.41 -5.56 25.80
N ASP A 147 19.56 -6.40 26.39
CA ASP A 147 19.07 -6.39 27.78
C ASP A 147 17.97 -5.39 28.14
N ARG A 148 16.70 -5.82 28.10
CA ARG A 148 16.03 -6.53 29.21
C ARG A 148 14.56 -6.81 28.88
#